data_AF-W7Q8P8-F1
#
_entry.id   AF-W7Q8P8-F1
#
_cell.length_a   1.000
_cell.length_b   1.000
_cell.length_c   1.000
_cell.angle_alpha   90.00
_cell.angle_beta   90.00
_cell.angle_gamma   90.00
#
_symmetry.space_group_name_H-M   'P 1'
#
loop_
_entity.id
_entity.type
_entity.pdbx_description
1 polymer ?
#
loop_
_entity_poly.entity_id
_entity_poly.type
_entity_poly.pdbx_seq_one_letter_code
_entity_poly.pdbx_strand_id
1 'polypeptide(L)'
;MQLITKPPSFILALLTSLFLSLITSKQVLANKPVAAGSKTFMSYCASCHGKDLTGGVGFNLVDAQWVHGDNPAQIANNIQQGFAQAGMPGFKGILSDSQINEVVDFILSKQQGFRDLSYIIYQFPEKAEKSFDSIGSLPIAGQGQYKTGLINFDLPEIKNFIIEARGDFYAPTDQDTQFKVQFLPPQTLVELWVDGEKIPYSKPVWGERAWPLKRGKQQITIRYNSVGKPK
;
A
#
# COMPACT_ATOMS: atom_id res chain seq x y z
N MET A 1 76.75 -8.26 42.03
CA MET A 1 76.85 -9.52 41.27
C MET A 1 75.83 -9.47 40.13
N GLN A 2 76.26 -9.85 38.92
CA GLN A 2 75.65 -9.67 37.59
C GLN A 2 74.26 -10.32 37.39
N LEU A 3 73.30 -9.61 36.79
CA LEU A 3 72.74 -9.74 35.41
C LEU A 3 72.16 -11.12 35.02
N ILE A 4 70.82 -11.21 34.86
CA ILE A 4 70.16 -12.09 33.86
C ILE A 4 68.87 -11.43 33.30
N THR A 5 68.96 -11.10 32.00
CA THR A 5 68.01 -10.88 30.88
C THR A 5 66.47 -11.00 31.04
N LYS A 6 65.75 -10.02 30.47
CA LYS A 6 64.37 -10.14 29.92
C LYS A 6 64.36 -9.77 28.43
N PRO A 7 63.63 -10.49 27.55
CA PRO A 7 63.36 -10.08 26.16
C PRO A 7 61.99 -9.37 26.00
N PRO A 8 61.70 -8.76 24.82
CA PRO A 8 60.66 -7.74 24.61
C PRO A 8 59.45 -8.20 23.79
N SER A 9 58.28 -7.55 23.97
CA SER A 9 57.11 -7.58 23.07
C SER A 9 56.30 -6.28 23.25
N PHE A 10 56.43 -5.26 22.38
CA PHE A 10 55.68 -4.99 21.13
C PHE A 10 54.13 -4.99 21.25
N ILE A 11 53.58 -3.78 21.07
CA ILE A 11 52.35 -3.41 20.32
C ILE A 11 50.97 -3.81 20.89
N LEU A 12 50.16 -2.80 21.25
CA LEU A 12 48.79 -2.58 20.71
C LEU A 12 48.32 -1.16 21.11
N ALA A 13 48.55 -0.15 20.27
CA ALA A 13 47.65 0.36 19.22
C ALA A 13 46.54 1.29 19.76
N LEU A 14 46.80 2.60 19.64
CA LEU A 14 45.78 3.65 19.61
C LEU A 14 44.81 3.36 18.45
N LEU A 15 43.55 3.09 18.77
CA LEU A 15 42.46 3.05 17.79
C LEU A 15 41.24 3.82 18.33
N THR A 16 41.44 5.09 18.69
CA THR A 16 40.34 5.99 19.13
C THR A 16 39.98 7.07 18.10
N SER A 17 40.35 6.94 16.82
CA SER A 17 40.08 8.02 15.84
C SER A 17 39.63 7.57 14.44
N LEU A 18 38.81 6.51 14.33
CA LEU A 18 38.22 6.16 13.03
C LEU A 18 36.77 5.65 13.08
N PHE A 19 35.94 6.22 13.96
CA PHE A 19 34.52 5.88 14.04
C PHE A 19 33.60 7.11 14.07
N LEU A 20 33.94 8.19 13.34
CA LEU A 20 33.05 9.37 13.25
C LEU A 20 32.87 9.95 11.83
N SER A 21 32.94 9.13 10.77
CA SER A 21 32.67 9.63 9.41
C SER A 21 31.71 8.80 8.56
N LEU A 22 30.92 7.88 9.15
CA LEU A 22 29.98 7.03 8.39
C LEU A 22 28.49 7.25 8.71
N ILE A 23 28.06 8.48 9.04
CA ILE A 23 26.63 8.77 9.29
C ILE A 23 26.08 9.95 8.48
N THR A 24 26.55 10.19 7.25
CA THR A 24 25.98 11.28 6.42
C THR A 24 25.65 10.92 4.96
N SER A 25 25.76 9.65 4.54
CA SER A 25 25.51 9.31 3.12
C SER A 25 24.23 8.51 2.83
N LYS A 26 23.44 8.11 3.83
CA LYS A 26 22.33 7.17 3.62
C LYS A 26 20.97 7.79 3.24
N GLN A 27 20.80 9.11 3.33
CA GLN A 27 19.49 9.77 3.12
C GLN A 27 19.39 10.55 1.81
N VAL A 28 20.49 10.72 1.05
CA VAL A 28 20.50 11.53 -0.18
C VAL A 28 20.12 10.73 -1.44
N LEU A 29 20.12 9.39 -1.39
CA LEU A 29 19.83 8.55 -2.56
C LEU A 29 18.36 8.13 -2.68
N ALA A 30 17.62 7.97 -1.57
CA ALA A 30 16.22 7.52 -1.61
C ALA A 30 15.25 8.54 -2.25
N ASN A 31 15.60 9.84 -2.24
CA ASN A 31 14.72 10.92 -2.72
C ASN A 31 15.11 11.46 -4.11
N LYS A 32 16.27 11.08 -4.65
CA LYS A 32 16.77 11.60 -5.93
C LYS A 32 15.90 11.17 -7.13
N PRO A 33 15.55 9.87 -7.29
CA PRO A 33 14.69 9.43 -8.38
C PRO A 33 13.30 10.10 -8.32
N VAL A 34 12.72 10.21 -7.12
CA VAL A 34 11.42 10.85 -6.90
C VAL A 34 11.45 12.34 -7.28
N ALA A 35 12.52 13.06 -6.93
CA ALA A 35 12.66 14.47 -7.28
C ALA A 35 12.85 14.69 -8.80
N ALA A 36 13.66 13.86 -9.45
CA ALA A 36 13.87 13.91 -10.90
C ALA A 36 12.59 13.55 -11.67
N GLY A 37 11.91 12.49 -11.23
CA GLY A 37 10.61 12.06 -11.73
C GLY A 37 9.54 13.12 -11.58
N SER A 38 9.49 13.80 -10.43
CA SER A 38 8.56 14.92 -10.20
C SER A 38 8.77 16.04 -11.21
N LYS A 39 10.02 16.44 -11.48
CA LYS A 39 10.32 17.47 -12.48
C LYS A 39 9.84 17.06 -13.87
N THR A 40 10.15 15.83 -14.29
CA THR A 40 9.72 15.31 -15.59
C THR A 40 8.19 15.23 -15.68
N PHE A 41 7.52 14.75 -14.63
CA PHE A 41 6.07 14.72 -14.55
C PHE A 41 5.45 16.12 -14.69
N MET A 42 6.01 17.14 -14.03
CA MET A 42 5.53 18.52 -14.15
C MET A 42 5.64 19.07 -15.57
N SER A 43 6.68 18.67 -16.31
CA SER A 43 6.90 19.15 -17.69
C SER A 43 6.02 18.43 -18.72
N TYR A 44 5.73 17.14 -18.54
CA TYR A 44 5.12 16.31 -19.60
C TYR A 44 3.73 15.76 -19.27
N CYS A 45 3.38 15.63 -17.98
CA CYS A 45 2.19 14.88 -17.55
C CYS A 45 1.17 15.74 -16.80
N ALA A 46 1.64 16.72 -16.02
CA ALA A 46 0.80 17.49 -15.09
C ALA A 46 -0.28 18.34 -15.77
N SER A 47 -0.14 18.69 -17.04
CA SER A 47 -1.17 19.40 -17.80
C SER A 47 -2.45 18.58 -17.97
N CYS A 48 -2.34 17.25 -18.02
CA CYS A 48 -3.47 16.35 -18.17
C CYS A 48 -3.87 15.70 -16.83
N HIS A 49 -2.89 15.25 -16.04
CA HIS A 49 -3.13 14.50 -14.81
C HIS A 49 -3.13 15.35 -13.52
N GLY A 50 -3.02 16.67 -13.66
CA GLY A 50 -2.93 17.59 -12.53
C GLY A 50 -1.55 17.61 -11.87
N LYS A 51 -1.20 18.71 -11.20
CA LYS A 51 0.10 18.87 -10.51
C LYS A 51 0.21 17.98 -9.26
N ASP A 52 -0.92 17.63 -8.68
CA ASP A 52 -1.06 16.75 -7.52
C ASP A 52 -1.47 15.33 -7.90
N LEU A 53 -1.44 15.01 -9.21
CA LEU A 53 -1.81 13.71 -9.77
C LEU A 53 -3.30 13.34 -9.60
N THR A 54 -4.14 14.27 -9.13
CA THR A 54 -5.57 14.00 -8.86
C THR A 54 -6.44 13.92 -10.10
N GLY A 55 -5.86 14.13 -11.29
CA GLY A 55 -6.54 14.04 -12.58
C GLY A 55 -6.83 15.41 -13.19
N GLY A 56 -7.68 15.40 -14.22
CA GLY A 56 -8.05 16.56 -15.00
C GLY A 56 -8.62 16.11 -16.34
N VAL A 57 -7.87 16.35 -17.41
CA VAL A 57 -8.15 15.74 -18.72
C VAL A 57 -7.81 14.24 -18.69
N GLY A 58 -6.72 13.89 -18.02
CA GLY A 58 -6.34 12.52 -17.70
C GLY A 58 -6.97 12.04 -16.40
N PHE A 59 -6.98 10.73 -16.20
CA PHE A 59 -7.49 10.11 -14.98
C PHE A 59 -6.58 10.37 -13.77
N ASN A 60 -7.14 10.14 -12.57
CA ASN A 60 -6.44 10.26 -11.30
C ASN A 60 -5.35 9.17 -11.17
N LEU A 61 -4.12 9.57 -10.84
CA LEU A 61 -2.99 8.64 -10.65
C LEU A 61 -2.64 8.42 -9.17
N VAL A 62 -3.39 9.03 -8.24
CA VAL A 62 -3.25 8.87 -6.79
C VAL A 62 -4.09 7.71 -6.28
N ASP A 63 -5.28 7.47 -6.83
CA ASP A 63 -6.18 6.46 -6.28
C ASP A 63 -5.78 5.01 -6.65
N ALA A 64 -6.52 4.07 -6.07
CA ALA A 64 -6.28 2.64 -6.21
C ALA A 64 -6.94 2.02 -7.47
N GLN A 65 -7.55 2.83 -8.35
CA GLN A 65 -8.27 2.36 -9.53
C GLN A 65 -7.39 2.38 -10.78
N TRP A 66 -6.61 1.32 -10.99
CA TRP A 66 -5.75 1.17 -12.15
C TRP A 66 -6.31 0.14 -13.14
N VAL A 67 -6.75 0.59 -14.31
CA VAL A 67 -7.37 -0.28 -15.33
C VAL A 67 -6.33 -0.94 -16.24
N HIS A 68 -5.19 -0.28 -16.47
CA HIS A 68 -4.13 -0.72 -17.38
C HIS A 68 -2.90 -1.28 -16.65
N GLY A 69 -3.10 -1.74 -15.41
CA GLY A 69 -2.05 -2.29 -14.55
C GLY A 69 -1.32 -1.24 -13.70
N ASP A 70 -1.00 -1.61 -12.47
CA ASP A 70 -0.44 -0.75 -11.41
C ASP A 70 1.02 -1.10 -11.04
N ASN A 71 1.59 -2.14 -11.65
CA ASN A 71 2.99 -2.49 -11.41
C ASN A 71 3.95 -1.59 -12.20
N PRO A 72 5.19 -1.37 -11.72
CA PRO A 72 6.11 -0.39 -12.32
C PRO A 72 6.37 -0.62 -13.81
N ALA A 73 6.49 -1.87 -14.25
CA ALA A 73 6.76 -2.22 -15.64
C ALA A 73 5.56 -1.94 -16.56
N GLN A 74 4.34 -2.18 -16.07
CA GLN A 74 3.11 -1.84 -16.78
C GLN A 74 2.97 -0.33 -16.93
N ILE A 75 3.20 0.43 -15.85
CA ILE A 75 3.12 1.90 -15.89
C ILE A 75 4.18 2.45 -16.86
N ALA A 76 5.43 1.96 -16.80
CA ALA A 76 6.48 2.36 -17.73
C ALA A 76 6.08 2.09 -19.19
N ASN A 77 5.56 0.90 -19.48
CA ASN A 77 5.09 0.55 -20.83
C ASN A 77 3.91 1.45 -21.26
N ASN A 78 2.96 1.74 -20.37
CA ASN A 78 1.84 2.64 -20.67
C ASN A 78 2.33 4.07 -20.99
N ILE A 79 3.35 4.58 -20.28
CA ILE A 79 3.99 5.87 -20.59
C ILE A 79 4.70 5.81 -21.95
N GLN A 80 5.41 4.73 -22.24
CA GLN A 80 6.12 4.57 -23.52
C GLN A 80 5.16 4.56 -24.71
N GLN A 81 4.08 3.76 -24.64
CA GLN A 81 3.17 3.52 -25.76
C GLN A 81 2.04 4.55 -25.84
N GLY A 82 1.59 5.08 -24.71
CA GLY A 82 0.42 5.95 -24.62
C GLY A 82 -0.90 5.22 -24.91
N PHE A 83 -1.99 5.99 -24.93
CA PHE A 83 -3.33 5.54 -25.29
C PHE A 83 -3.91 6.51 -26.32
N ALA A 84 -3.53 6.36 -27.59
CA ALA A 84 -3.89 7.30 -28.65
C ALA A 84 -5.42 7.52 -28.77
N GLN A 85 -6.22 6.46 -28.61
CA GLN A 85 -7.68 6.55 -28.64
C GLN A 85 -8.28 7.32 -27.45
N ALA A 86 -7.57 7.33 -26.31
CA ALA A 86 -7.95 8.07 -25.12
C ALA A 86 -7.23 9.44 -25.01
N GLY A 87 -6.47 9.83 -26.03
CA GLY A 87 -5.77 11.12 -26.09
C GLY A 87 -4.45 11.20 -25.33
N MET A 88 -3.95 10.09 -24.74
CA MET A 88 -2.61 10.08 -24.12
C MET A 88 -1.54 9.76 -25.18
N PRO A 89 -0.61 10.66 -25.48
CA PRO A 89 0.48 10.38 -26.41
C PRO A 89 1.46 9.35 -25.81
N GLY A 90 2.15 8.61 -26.69
CA GLY A 90 3.28 7.78 -26.28
C GLY A 90 4.56 8.62 -26.14
N PHE A 91 5.35 8.35 -25.11
CA PHE A 91 6.58 9.09 -24.81
C PHE A 91 7.86 8.35 -25.21
N LYS A 92 7.76 7.19 -25.86
CA LYS A 92 8.92 6.47 -26.39
C LYS A 92 9.70 7.36 -27.37
N GLY A 93 11.00 7.53 -27.11
CA GLY A 93 11.88 8.39 -27.91
C GLY A 93 11.78 9.89 -27.60
N ILE A 94 10.81 10.31 -26.76
CA ILE A 94 10.74 11.66 -26.18
C ILE A 94 11.43 11.66 -24.82
N LEU A 95 11.15 10.65 -24.00
CA LEU A 95 11.80 10.40 -22.73
C LEU A 95 12.72 9.17 -22.84
N SER A 96 13.87 9.22 -22.17
CA SER A 96 14.72 8.05 -21.98
C SER A 96 14.09 7.05 -21.00
N ASP A 97 14.49 5.79 -21.06
CA ASP A 97 13.98 4.76 -20.13
C ASP A 97 14.24 5.13 -18.66
N SER A 98 15.38 5.78 -18.37
CA SER A 98 15.67 6.29 -17.01
C SER A 98 14.65 7.34 -16.56
N GLN A 99 14.33 8.31 -17.42
CA GLN A 99 13.33 9.34 -17.11
C GLN A 99 11.93 8.76 -16.94
N ILE A 100 11.59 7.75 -17.74
CA ILE A 100 10.30 7.06 -17.59
C ILE A 100 10.25 6.34 -16.25
N ASN A 101 11.30 5.61 -15.87
CA ASN A 101 11.36 4.94 -14.58
C ASN A 101 11.32 5.93 -13.40
N GLU A 102 12.00 7.07 -13.50
CA GLU A 102 11.91 8.13 -12.49
C GLU A 102 10.48 8.69 -12.35
N VAL A 103 9.77 8.89 -13.47
CA VAL A 103 8.35 9.31 -13.44
C VAL A 103 7.48 8.22 -12.80
N VAL A 104 7.73 6.95 -13.11
CA VAL A 104 7.04 5.82 -12.48
C VAL A 104 7.26 5.82 -10.97
N ASP A 105 8.51 5.95 -10.50
CA ASP A 105 8.84 6.04 -9.08
C ASP A 105 8.13 7.21 -8.41
N PHE A 106 8.06 8.37 -9.07
CA PHE A 106 7.33 9.51 -8.57
C PHE A 106 5.82 9.24 -8.45
N ILE A 107 5.18 8.68 -9.48
CA ILE A 107 3.75 8.33 -9.45
C ILE A 107 3.47 7.33 -8.32
N LEU A 108 4.27 6.26 -8.24
CA LEU A 108 4.14 5.23 -7.22
C LEU A 108 4.32 5.79 -5.81
N SER A 109 5.20 6.79 -5.62
CA SER A 109 5.39 7.48 -4.33
C SER A 109 4.18 8.31 -3.88
N LYS A 110 3.26 8.62 -4.80
CA LYS A 110 2.05 9.43 -4.54
C LYS A 110 0.78 8.61 -4.42
N GLN A 111 0.77 7.38 -4.92
CA GLN A 111 -0.38 6.50 -4.89
C GLN A 111 -0.83 6.17 -3.46
N GLN A 112 -2.14 6.06 -3.29
CA GLN A 112 -2.86 5.81 -2.06
C GLN A 112 -3.90 4.72 -2.24
N GLY A 113 -4.31 4.09 -1.14
CA GLY A 113 -5.27 3.00 -1.14
C GLY A 113 -4.63 1.61 -1.13
N PHE A 114 -5.43 0.58 -1.43
CA PHE A 114 -5.00 -0.82 -1.35
C PHE A 114 -4.22 -1.29 -2.58
N ARG A 115 -3.24 -2.15 -2.34
CA ARG A 115 -2.50 -2.93 -3.33
C ARG A 115 -2.30 -4.35 -2.87
N ASP A 116 -1.97 -5.22 -3.82
CA ASP A 116 -1.71 -6.65 -3.57
C ASP A 116 -2.84 -7.27 -2.73
N LEU A 117 -4.06 -6.86 -3.06
CA LEU A 117 -5.24 -7.12 -2.26
C LEU A 117 -5.75 -8.52 -2.57
N SER A 118 -5.51 -9.41 -1.63
CA SER A 118 -5.96 -10.80 -1.63
C SER A 118 -7.23 -10.98 -0.82
N TYR A 119 -7.97 -12.05 -1.08
CA TYR A 119 -9.11 -12.42 -0.25
C TYR A 119 -9.26 -13.93 -0.07
N ILE A 120 -9.88 -14.30 1.05
CA ILE A 120 -10.38 -15.64 1.34
C ILE A 120 -11.85 -15.50 1.76
N ILE A 121 -12.70 -16.35 1.19
CA ILE A 121 -14.11 -16.47 1.53
C ILE A 121 -14.28 -17.76 2.33
N TYR A 122 -14.83 -17.63 3.53
CA TYR A 122 -15.16 -18.72 4.42
C TYR A 122 -16.67 -18.94 4.41
N GLN A 123 -17.10 -20.20 4.23
CA GLN A 123 -18.50 -20.57 4.38
C GLN A 123 -18.86 -20.55 5.86
N PHE A 124 -19.91 -19.80 6.20
CA PHE A 124 -20.38 -19.67 7.57
C PHE A 124 -21.69 -20.47 7.75
N PRO A 125 -21.81 -21.30 8.80
CA PRO A 125 -23.05 -22.04 9.07
C PRO A 125 -24.20 -21.08 9.42
N GLU A 126 -25.38 -21.27 8.82
CA GLU A 126 -26.54 -20.37 8.99
C GLU A 126 -26.96 -20.16 10.45
N LYS A 127 -26.77 -21.18 11.30
CA LYS A 127 -27.16 -21.18 12.72
C LYS A 127 -26.02 -20.87 13.70
N ALA A 128 -24.80 -20.64 13.22
CA ALA A 128 -23.68 -20.36 14.10
C ALA A 128 -23.72 -18.91 14.60
N GLU A 129 -23.19 -18.68 15.80
CA GLU A 129 -22.99 -17.32 16.30
C GLU A 129 -21.97 -16.60 15.42
N LYS A 130 -22.38 -15.50 14.80
CA LYS A 130 -21.51 -14.68 13.96
C LYS A 130 -20.40 -14.11 14.83
N SER A 131 -19.23 -14.73 14.80
CA SER A 131 -17.99 -14.26 15.41
C SER A 131 -16.82 -14.57 14.48
N PHE A 132 -15.79 -13.72 14.52
CA PHE A 132 -14.54 -13.95 13.80
C PHE A 132 -13.56 -14.86 14.56
N ASP A 133 -13.85 -15.22 15.82
CA ASP A 133 -12.93 -16.01 16.67
C ASP A 133 -12.68 -17.42 16.13
N SER A 134 -13.64 -17.98 15.39
CA SER A 134 -13.56 -19.34 14.84
C SER A 134 -13.23 -19.39 13.35
N ILE A 135 -12.87 -18.26 12.73
CA ILE A 135 -12.65 -18.17 11.27
C ILE A 135 -11.66 -19.21 10.75
N GLY A 136 -10.59 -19.50 11.50
CA GLY A 136 -9.56 -20.47 11.10
C GLY A 136 -10.03 -21.92 11.05
N SER A 137 -11.23 -22.23 11.56
CA SER A 137 -11.84 -23.57 11.50
C SER A 137 -12.92 -23.70 10.43
N LEU A 138 -13.28 -22.59 9.76
CA LEU A 138 -14.35 -22.58 8.77
C LEU A 138 -13.88 -23.13 7.42
N PRO A 139 -14.75 -23.83 6.66
CA PRO A 139 -14.45 -24.24 5.30
C PRO A 139 -14.19 -23.04 4.39
N ILE A 140 -13.14 -23.11 3.57
CA ILE A 140 -12.88 -22.11 2.53
C ILE A 140 -13.81 -22.37 1.34
N ALA A 141 -14.63 -21.39 1.00
CA ALA A 141 -15.53 -21.40 -0.16
C ALA A 141 -14.88 -20.82 -1.42
N GLY A 142 -13.86 -19.98 -1.26
CA GLY A 142 -13.12 -19.38 -2.37
C GLY A 142 -11.95 -18.53 -1.89
N GLN A 143 -11.01 -18.24 -2.78
CA GLN A 143 -9.89 -17.34 -2.52
C GLN A 143 -9.37 -16.76 -3.83
N GLY A 144 -8.73 -15.59 -3.76
CA GLY A 144 -8.20 -14.95 -4.95
C GLY A 144 -7.50 -13.63 -4.68
N GLN A 145 -7.28 -12.88 -5.77
CA GLN A 145 -6.75 -11.53 -5.76
C GLN A 145 -7.78 -10.61 -6.40
N TYR A 146 -7.97 -9.42 -5.84
CA TYR A 146 -8.74 -8.39 -6.50
C TYR A 146 -7.93 -7.82 -7.66
N LYS A 147 -8.59 -7.62 -8.80
CA LYS A 147 -7.97 -7.00 -9.98
C LYS A 147 -7.76 -5.49 -9.82
N THR A 148 -8.46 -4.89 -8.86
CA THR A 148 -8.40 -3.48 -8.52
C THR A 148 -8.08 -3.38 -7.03
N GLY A 149 -7.52 -2.25 -6.59
CA GLY A 149 -7.36 -1.96 -5.16
C GLY A 149 -8.68 -1.65 -4.44
N LEU A 150 -9.81 -2.14 -4.97
CA LEU A 150 -11.14 -1.96 -4.40
C LEU A 150 -11.66 -3.29 -3.87
N ILE A 151 -12.05 -3.28 -2.61
CA ILE A 151 -12.69 -4.44 -1.99
C ILE A 151 -14.15 -4.46 -2.39
N ASN A 152 -14.58 -5.54 -3.04
CA ASN A 152 -15.99 -5.83 -3.26
C ASN A 152 -16.48 -6.85 -2.22
N PHE A 153 -17.43 -6.43 -1.38
CA PHE A 153 -18.06 -7.27 -0.36
C PHE A 153 -19.41 -7.85 -0.81
N ASP A 154 -19.93 -7.42 -1.96
CA ASP A 154 -21.17 -7.93 -2.53
C ASP A 154 -20.89 -9.17 -3.37
N LEU A 155 -21.12 -10.33 -2.76
CA LEU A 155 -21.04 -11.66 -3.39
C LEU A 155 -22.46 -12.27 -3.44
N PRO A 156 -23.28 -11.93 -4.44
CA PRO A 156 -24.70 -12.31 -4.47
C PRO A 156 -24.92 -13.84 -4.53
N GLU A 157 -23.93 -14.59 -5.00
CA GLU A 157 -23.97 -16.05 -5.14
C GLU A 157 -23.69 -16.83 -3.85
N ILE A 158 -23.02 -16.24 -2.84
CA ILE A 158 -22.69 -16.91 -1.59
C ILE A 158 -23.54 -16.35 -0.46
N LYS A 159 -24.32 -17.21 0.20
CA LYS A 159 -25.07 -16.85 1.41
C LYS A 159 -24.29 -17.24 2.64
N ASN A 160 -24.36 -16.41 3.68
CA ASN A 160 -23.74 -16.68 4.98
C ASN A 160 -22.24 -16.97 4.82
N PHE A 161 -21.46 -15.95 4.45
CA PHE A 161 -20.01 -16.03 4.37
C PHE A 161 -19.33 -15.03 5.29
N ILE A 162 -18.06 -15.28 5.54
CA ILE A 162 -17.09 -14.29 5.99
C ILE A 162 -16.08 -14.11 4.87
N ILE A 163 -15.72 -12.86 4.58
CA ILE A 163 -14.60 -12.54 3.72
C ILE A 163 -13.50 -11.89 4.53
N GLU A 164 -12.28 -12.40 4.37
CA GLU A 164 -11.06 -11.81 4.87
C GLU A 164 -10.28 -11.26 3.68
N ALA A 165 -10.12 -9.95 3.62
CA ALA A 165 -9.34 -9.27 2.60
C ALA A 165 -8.05 -8.74 3.22
N ARG A 166 -6.90 -8.98 2.58
CA ARG A 166 -5.58 -8.56 3.07
C ARG A 166 -4.76 -7.92 1.95
N GLY A 167 -4.17 -6.78 2.22
CA GLY A 167 -3.30 -6.09 1.28
C GLY A 167 -2.48 -4.99 1.92
N ASP A 168 -1.62 -4.38 1.12
CA ASP A 168 -0.85 -3.20 1.50
C ASP A 168 -1.72 -1.95 1.29
N PHE A 169 -1.89 -1.13 2.33
CA PHE A 169 -2.61 0.13 2.25
C PHE A 169 -1.64 1.31 2.36
N TYR A 170 -1.73 2.22 1.40
CA TYR A 170 -0.93 3.43 1.35
C TYR A 170 -1.79 4.62 1.77
N ALA A 171 -1.65 5.08 3.01
CA ALA A 171 -2.25 6.32 3.49
C ALA A 171 -1.46 7.54 2.98
N PRO A 172 -2.06 8.75 2.97
CA PRO A 172 -1.30 9.99 2.80
C PRO A 172 -0.05 10.01 3.70
N THR A 173 1.06 10.55 3.21
CA THR A 173 2.34 10.53 3.96
C THR A 173 2.46 11.69 4.95
N ASP A 174 1.62 12.70 4.82
CA ASP A 174 1.66 13.97 5.56
C ASP A 174 0.64 14.02 6.71
N GLN A 175 -0.40 13.19 6.68
CA GLN A 175 -1.43 13.15 7.70
C GLN A 175 -1.95 11.73 7.97
N ASP A 176 -2.36 11.51 9.22
CA ASP A 176 -3.06 10.28 9.60
C ASP A 176 -4.47 10.30 8.99
N THR A 177 -5.06 9.13 8.79
CA THR A 177 -6.35 8.97 8.11
C THR A 177 -7.28 8.03 8.87
N GLN A 178 -8.47 7.79 8.32
CA GLN A 178 -9.44 6.85 8.87
C GLN A 178 -9.98 5.94 7.78
N PHE A 179 -10.08 4.65 8.08
CA PHE A 179 -10.91 3.74 7.31
C PHE A 179 -12.34 3.84 7.82
N LYS A 180 -13.28 4.19 6.96
CA LYS A 180 -14.67 4.43 7.32
C LYS A 180 -15.58 3.50 6.56
N VAL A 181 -16.53 2.90 7.28
CA VAL A 181 -17.61 2.13 6.69
C VAL A 181 -18.93 2.72 7.17
N GLN A 182 -19.79 3.06 6.21
CA GLN A 182 -21.09 3.69 6.45
C GLN A 182 -22.21 2.73 6.04
N PHE A 183 -23.42 2.98 6.56
CA PHE A 183 -24.64 2.24 6.20
C PHE A 183 -24.55 0.73 6.46
N LEU A 184 -23.79 0.31 7.47
CA LEU A 184 -23.73 -1.10 7.87
C LEU A 184 -25.06 -1.55 8.48
N PRO A 185 -25.69 -2.63 7.96
CA PRO A 185 -26.83 -3.24 8.62
C PRO A 185 -26.48 -3.65 10.07
N PRO A 186 -27.43 -3.63 11.03
CA PRO A 186 -27.13 -3.86 12.44
C PRO A 186 -26.39 -5.16 12.76
N GLN A 187 -26.69 -6.24 12.05
CA GLN A 187 -26.05 -7.56 12.23
C GLN A 187 -24.69 -7.73 11.52
N THR A 188 -24.16 -6.65 10.93
CA THR A 188 -22.87 -6.68 10.22
C THR A 188 -21.72 -6.51 11.20
N LEU A 189 -20.75 -7.40 11.11
CA LEU A 189 -19.50 -7.40 11.81
C LEU A 189 -18.40 -7.01 10.83
N VAL A 190 -17.55 -6.11 11.30
CA VAL A 190 -16.37 -5.68 10.56
C VAL A 190 -15.23 -5.59 11.56
N GLU A 191 -14.12 -6.22 11.26
CA GLU A 191 -12.86 -6.06 11.97
C GLU A 191 -11.81 -5.49 11.04
N LEU A 192 -10.94 -4.66 11.60
CA LEU A 192 -9.76 -4.15 10.94
C LEU A 192 -8.54 -4.52 11.76
N TRP A 193 -7.54 -5.07 11.10
CA TRP A 193 -6.23 -5.34 11.65
C TRP A 193 -5.20 -4.53 10.88
N VAL A 194 -4.30 -3.85 11.60
CA VAL A 194 -3.21 -3.06 11.05
C VAL A 194 -1.90 -3.66 11.54
N ASP A 195 -1.04 -4.08 10.62
CA ASP A 195 0.27 -4.66 10.93
C ASP A 195 0.22 -5.83 11.93
N GLY A 196 -0.86 -6.62 11.87
CA GLY A 196 -1.09 -7.77 12.76
C GLY A 196 -1.80 -7.45 14.07
N GLU A 197 -2.14 -6.19 14.33
CA GLU A 197 -2.86 -5.76 15.55
C GLU A 197 -4.32 -5.39 15.24
N LYS A 198 -5.26 -5.89 16.05
CA LYS A 198 -6.69 -5.57 15.92
C LYS A 198 -6.94 -4.13 16.36
N ILE A 199 -7.51 -3.32 15.48
CA ILE A 199 -7.79 -1.91 15.76
C ILE A 199 -9.25 -1.72 16.18
N PRO A 200 -9.53 -1.05 17.30
CA PRO A 200 -10.89 -0.69 17.69
C PRO A 200 -11.43 0.43 16.79
N TYR A 201 -12.75 0.44 16.55
CA TYR A 201 -13.40 1.54 15.84
C TYR A 201 -14.09 2.51 16.79
N SER A 202 -14.24 3.75 16.32
CA SER A 202 -15.16 4.74 16.88
C SER A 202 -16.45 4.82 16.05
N LYS A 203 -17.50 5.40 16.63
CA LYS A 203 -18.78 5.68 15.95
C LYS A 203 -18.97 7.20 15.87
N PRO A 204 -18.28 7.89 14.94
CA PRO A 204 -18.31 9.37 14.89
C PRO A 204 -19.69 9.90 14.48
N VAL A 205 -20.44 9.11 13.69
CA VAL A 205 -21.80 9.40 13.23
C VAL A 205 -22.63 8.12 13.35
N TRP A 206 -23.95 8.27 13.52
CA TRP A 206 -24.87 7.14 13.52
C TRP A 206 -24.75 6.33 12.21
N GLY A 207 -24.60 5.01 12.33
CA GLY A 207 -24.42 4.12 11.18
C GLY A 207 -23.01 4.08 10.58
N GLU A 208 -22.05 4.84 11.14
CA GLU A 208 -20.64 4.83 10.74
C GLU A 208 -19.78 4.04 11.74
N ARG A 209 -18.80 3.30 11.22
CA ARG A 209 -17.65 2.80 11.97
C ARG A 209 -16.38 3.38 11.35
N ALA A 210 -15.51 3.93 12.19
CA ALA A 210 -14.26 4.55 11.76
C ALA A 210 -13.07 4.00 12.54
N TRP A 211 -12.07 3.50 11.83
CA TRP A 211 -10.82 3.02 12.40
C TRP A 211 -9.68 3.98 12.07
N PRO A 212 -8.85 4.37 13.05
CA PRO A 212 -7.68 5.20 12.79
C PRO A 212 -6.62 4.43 12.00
N LEU A 213 -6.01 5.10 11.03
CA LEU A 213 -4.89 4.60 10.24
C LEU A 213 -3.75 5.63 10.31
N LYS A 214 -2.51 5.16 10.45
CA LYS A 214 -1.34 6.04 10.40
C LYS A 214 -1.00 6.37 8.95
N ARG A 215 -0.31 7.49 8.78
CA ARG A 215 0.28 7.91 7.51
C ARG A 215 1.24 6.85 6.91
N GLY A 216 1.33 6.81 5.59
CA GLY A 216 2.24 5.92 4.86
C GLY A 216 1.73 4.47 4.70
N LYS A 217 2.66 3.55 4.40
CA LYS A 217 2.35 2.14 4.12
C LYS A 217 2.06 1.38 5.41
N GLN A 218 0.96 0.64 5.41
CA GLN A 218 0.59 -0.31 6.48
C GLN A 218 0.01 -1.58 5.84
N GLN A 219 0.19 -2.73 6.47
CA GLN A 219 -0.53 -3.92 6.06
C GLN A 219 -1.90 -3.95 6.73
N ILE A 220 -2.94 -4.11 5.93
CA ILE A 220 -4.32 -4.11 6.42
C ILE A 220 -4.95 -5.48 6.17
N THR A 221 -5.64 -6.00 7.19
CA THR A 221 -6.58 -7.13 7.04
C THR A 221 -7.97 -6.68 7.48
N ILE A 222 -8.96 -6.86 6.61
CA ILE A 222 -10.37 -6.59 6.90
C ILE A 222 -11.12 -7.90 6.93
N ARG A 223 -11.91 -8.12 7.98
CA ARG A 223 -12.90 -9.20 8.02
C ARG A 223 -14.29 -8.61 7.98
N TYR A 224 -15.12 -9.15 7.11
CA TYR A 224 -16.51 -8.74 6.93
C TYR A 224 -17.38 -9.99 6.89
N ASN A 225 -18.55 -9.96 7.52
CA ASN A 225 -19.54 -11.03 7.40
C ASN A 225 -20.72 -10.61 6.52
N SER A 226 -21.24 -11.55 5.75
CA SER A 226 -22.49 -11.32 5.02
C SER A 226 -23.66 -11.14 5.99
N VAL A 227 -24.52 -10.21 5.63
CA VAL A 227 -25.80 -10.03 6.28
C VAL A 227 -26.78 -10.98 5.63
N GLY A 228 -27.04 -12.12 6.28
CA GLY A 228 -28.18 -12.95 5.93
C GLY A 228 -29.42 -12.05 5.84
N LYS A 229 -30.05 -11.99 4.67
CA LYS A 229 -31.33 -11.28 4.51
C LYS A 229 -32.28 -11.88 5.56
N PRO A 230 -32.91 -11.07 6.42
CA PRO A 230 -34.03 -11.56 7.21
C PRO A 230 -35.02 -12.19 6.22
N LYS A 231 -35.48 -13.42 6.52
CA LYS A 231 -36.65 -13.97 5.84
C LYS A 231 -37.86 -13.11 6.16
#